data_AF-A0A7W1UIN1-F1
#
_entry.id   AF-A0A7W1UIN1-F1
#
_cell.length_a   1.000
_cell.length_b   1.000
_cell.length_c   1.000
_cell.angle_alpha   90.00
_cell.angle_beta   90.00
_cell.angle_gamma   90.00
#
_symmetry.space_group_name_H-M   'P 1'
#
loop_
_entity.id
_entity.type
_entity.pdbx_description
1 polymer ?
#
loop_
_entity_poly.entity_id
_entity_poly.type
_entity_poly.pdbx_seq_one_letter_code
_entity_poly.pdbx_strand_id
1 'polypeptide(L)'
;MTNQEERRLISIRRWVSPESRDEYDAAWLRLQTAATAGGGHAWRFVSAGEADLYLEFLEFAAARDLREDPEILASLQALHQSFGDPYPPPKTIEEWIGVQ
;
A
#
# COMPACT_ATOMS: atom_id res chain seq x y z
N MET A 1 -14.62 22.71 -17.25
CA MET A 1 -14.96 21.75 -16.19
C MET A 1 -13.74 20.88 -16.01
N THR A 2 -13.08 20.97 -14.85
CA THR A 2 -11.90 20.17 -14.54
C THR A 2 -12.29 18.71 -14.61
N ASN A 3 -11.71 18.00 -15.59
CA ASN A 3 -11.66 16.55 -15.61
C ASN A 3 -10.74 16.19 -14.43
N GLN A 4 -11.29 16.20 -13.21
CA GLN A 4 -10.59 15.74 -12.03
C GLN A 4 -10.48 14.23 -12.22
N GLU A 5 -9.39 13.80 -12.86
CA GLU A 5 -9.16 12.41 -13.23
C GLU A 5 -9.46 11.54 -12.01
N GLU A 6 -10.41 10.61 -12.15
CA GLU A 6 -10.84 9.74 -11.06
C GLU A 6 -9.60 9.14 -10.38
N ARG A 7 -9.53 9.16 -9.06
CA ARG A 7 -8.42 8.56 -8.30
C ARG A 7 -8.86 7.22 -7.73
N ARG A 8 -7.94 6.26 -7.73
CA ARG A 8 -8.08 4.93 -7.13
C ARG A 8 -7.22 4.90 -5.88
N LEU A 9 -7.74 4.25 -4.84
CA LEU A 9 -7.07 4.08 -3.57
C LEU A 9 -7.08 2.60 -3.19
N ILE A 10 -5.90 2.04 -2.99
CA ILE A 10 -5.71 0.71 -2.41
C ILE A 10 -5.39 0.90 -0.93
N SER A 11 -6.05 0.12 -0.07
CA SER A 11 -5.78 0.03 1.36
C SER A 11 -5.32 -1.38 1.69
N ILE A 12 -4.21 -1.49 2.43
CA ILE A 12 -3.64 -2.77 2.86
C ILE A 12 -3.44 -2.75 4.37
N ARG A 13 -3.92 -3.80 5.04
CA ARG A 13 -3.63 -4.04 6.46
C ARG A 13 -2.51 -5.04 6.59
N ARG A 14 -1.59 -4.79 7.53
CA ARG A 14 -0.41 -5.65 7.71
C ARG A 14 -0.01 -5.79 9.16
N TRP A 15 0.13 -7.03 9.62
CA TRP A 15 0.78 -7.33 10.88
C TRP A 15 2.27 -7.51 10.65
N VAL A 16 3.09 -6.78 11.40
CA VAL A 16 4.56 -6.82 11.28
C VAL A 16 5.13 -7.08 12.66
N SER A 17 5.79 -8.22 12.84
CA SER A 17 6.40 -8.54 14.12
C SER A 17 7.53 -7.56 14.46
N PRO A 18 7.79 -7.29 15.75
CA PRO A 18 8.82 -6.34 16.17
C PRO A 18 10.20 -6.59 15.56
N GLU A 19 10.60 -7.86 15.42
CA GLU A 19 11.87 -8.28 14.84
C GLU A 19 11.98 -8.02 13.32
N SER A 20 10.84 -7.80 12.66
CA SER A 20 10.76 -7.61 11.21
C SER A 20 10.62 -6.14 10.80
N ARG A 21 10.56 -5.20 11.77
CA ARG A 21 10.24 -3.79 11.51
C ARG A 21 11.22 -3.09 10.57
N ASP A 22 12.52 -3.31 10.76
CA ASP A 22 13.54 -2.67 9.91
C ASP A 22 13.45 -3.18 8.46
N GLU A 23 13.21 -4.48 8.27
CA GLU A 23 13.01 -5.08 6.94
C GLU A 23 11.73 -4.54 6.28
N TYR A 24 10.66 -4.44 7.06
CA TYR A 24 9.39 -3.88 6.63
C TYR A 24 9.52 -2.40 6.23
N ASP A 25 10.21 -1.58 7.03
CA ASP A 25 10.47 -0.16 6.74
C ASP A 25 11.23 0.01 5.43
N ALA A 26 12.28 -0.80 5.21
CA ALA A 26 13.03 -0.78 3.97
C ALA A 26 12.17 -1.20 2.76
N ALA A 27 11.34 -2.24 2.90
CA ALA A 27 10.44 -2.69 1.85
C ALA A 27 9.35 -1.65 1.54
N TRP A 28 8.79 -1.01 2.56
CA TRP A 28 7.80 0.05 2.43
C TRP A 28 8.37 1.29 1.72
N LEU A 29 9.59 1.71 2.08
CA LEU A 29 10.24 2.86 1.45
C LEU A 29 10.44 2.65 -0.07
N ARG A 30 10.76 1.42 -0.49
CA ARG A 30 10.85 1.07 -1.93
C ARG A 30 9.52 1.26 -2.64
N LEU A 31 8.44 0.75 -2.05
CA LEU A 31 7.10 0.92 -2.62
C LEU A 31 6.70 2.39 -2.70
N GLN A 32 6.92 3.16 -1.62
CA GLN A 32 6.62 4.58 -1.60
C GLN A 32 7.38 5.35 -2.68
N THR A 33 8.68 5.07 -2.82
CA THR A 33 9.53 5.71 -3.83
C THR A 33 9.02 5.42 -5.24
N ALA A 34 8.71 4.15 -5.55
CA ALA A 34 8.18 3.74 -6.85
C ALA A 34 6.81 4.37 -7.13
N ALA A 35 5.91 4.39 -6.15
CA ALA A 35 4.59 5.03 -6.28
C ALA A 35 4.71 6.54 -6.55
N THR A 36 5.56 7.25 -5.82
CA THR A 36 5.79 8.68 -6.00
C THR A 36 6.46 8.99 -7.35
N ALA A 37 7.43 8.19 -7.79
CA ALA A 37 8.02 8.33 -9.12
C ALA A 37 6.99 8.10 -10.24
N GLY A 38 5.99 7.24 -9.99
CA GLY A 38 4.84 7.01 -10.87
C GLY A 38 3.76 8.10 -10.83
N GLY A 39 3.93 9.17 -10.04
CA GLY A 39 2.94 10.24 -9.87
C GLY A 39 1.78 9.88 -8.93
N GLY A 40 1.89 8.76 -8.20
CA GLY A 40 0.97 8.38 -7.13
C GLY A 40 1.42 8.87 -5.76
N HIS A 41 0.63 8.52 -4.75
CA HIS A 41 0.96 8.76 -3.35
C HIS A 41 0.92 7.45 -2.57
N ALA A 42 1.76 7.36 -1.53
CA ALA A 42 1.75 6.23 -0.63
C ALA A 42 1.92 6.71 0.82
N TRP A 43 1.03 6.25 1.69
CA TRP A 43 1.05 6.55 3.12
C TRP A 43 0.99 5.27 3.93
N ARG A 44 1.58 5.33 5.13
CA ARG A 44 1.54 4.26 6.10
C ARG A 44 1.28 4.82 7.49
N PHE A 45 0.41 4.16 8.22
CA PHE A 45 0.05 4.46 9.59
C PHE A 45 0.23 3.22 10.45
N VAL A 46 0.53 3.42 11.73
CA VAL A 46 0.51 2.35 12.74
C VAL A 46 -0.74 2.51 13.59
N SER A 47 -1.38 1.40 13.97
CA SER A 47 -2.55 1.41 14.84
C SER A 47 -2.17 1.93 16.23
N ALA A 48 -3.01 2.79 16.81
CA ALA A 48 -2.82 3.30 18.15
C ALA A 48 -3.06 2.24 19.24
N GLY A 49 -3.89 1.22 18.95
CA GLY A 49 -4.22 0.14 19.89
C GLY A 49 -3.37 -1.12 19.69
N GLU A 50 -2.76 -1.29 18.52
CA GLU A 50 -2.05 -2.51 18.12
C GLU A 50 -0.73 -2.09 17.42
N ALA A 51 0.37 -1.99 18.17
CA ALA A 51 1.62 -1.40 17.67
C ALA A 51 2.28 -2.16 16.51
N ASP A 52 1.87 -3.40 16.27
CA ASP A 52 2.36 -4.26 15.19
C ASP A 52 1.40 -4.27 13.98
N LEU A 53 0.29 -3.54 14.04
CA LEU A 53 -0.67 -3.41 12.95
C LEU A 53 -0.44 -2.10 12.18
N TYR A 54 -0.17 -2.24 10.90
CA TYR A 54 0.00 -1.14 9.95
C TYR A 54 -1.16 -1.05 8.97
N LEU A 55 -1.50 0.19 8.62
CA LEU A 55 -2.44 0.55 7.57
C LEU A 55 -1.69 1.29 6.46
N GLU A 56 -1.68 0.72 5.28
CA GLU A 56 -1.00 1.21 4.09
C GLU A 56 -2.03 1.72 3.09
N PHE A 57 -1.74 2.84 2.44
CA PHE A 57 -2.58 3.44 1.42
C PHE A 57 -1.73 3.74 0.18
N LEU A 58 -2.23 3.35 -0.99
CA LEU A 58 -1.65 3.69 -2.29
C LEU A 58 -2.70 4.36 -3.16
N GLU A 59 -2.43 5.58 -3.58
CA GLU A 59 -3.36 6.40 -4.37
C GLU A 59 -2.77 6.72 -5.74
N PHE A 60 -3.59 6.64 -6.78
CA PHE A 60 -3.18 6.88 -8.16
C PHE A 60 -4.32 7.29 -9.08
N ALA A 61 -3.98 7.89 -10.23
CA ALA A 61 -4.97 8.22 -11.26
C ALA A 61 -5.58 6.96 -11.86
N ALA A 62 -6.90 6.92 -12.05
CA ALA A 62 -7.63 5.77 -12.57
C ALA A 62 -7.22 5.38 -13.98
N ALA A 63 -6.72 6.35 -14.77
CA ALA A 63 -6.16 6.12 -16.10
C ALA A 63 -4.86 5.30 -16.08
N ARG A 64 -4.23 5.10 -14.90
CA ARG A 64 -3.00 4.31 -14.73
C ARG A 64 -3.21 3.31 -13.61
N ASP A 65 -3.40 2.03 -13.92
CA ASP A 65 -3.39 1.00 -12.89
C ASP A 65 -1.94 0.78 -12.41
N LEU A 66 -1.60 1.25 -11.20
CA LEU A 66 -0.24 1.10 -10.67
C LEU A 66 0.15 -0.38 -10.46
N ARG A 67 -0.80 -1.32 -10.51
CA ARG A 67 -0.49 -2.77 -10.51
C ARG A 67 0.07 -3.26 -11.85
N GLU A 68 -0.05 -2.48 -12.92
CA GLU A 68 0.57 -2.77 -14.21
C GLU A 68 2.02 -2.27 -14.28
N ASP A 69 2.42 -1.40 -13.34
CA ASP A 69 3.80 -0.96 -13.21
C ASP A 69 4.66 -2.08 -12.58
N PRO A 70 5.67 -2.63 -13.29
CA PRO A 70 6.41 -3.80 -12.82
C PRO A 70 7.13 -3.56 -11.49
N GLU A 71 7.63 -2.34 -11.22
CA GLU A 71 8.37 -2.04 -9.99
C GLU A 71 7.43 -1.96 -8.78
N ILE A 72 6.25 -1.38 -8.97
CA ILE A 72 5.22 -1.27 -7.93
C ILE A 72 4.63 -2.64 -7.65
N LEU A 73 4.30 -3.41 -8.69
CA LEU A 73 3.80 -4.78 -8.55
C LEU A 73 4.81 -5.67 -7.81
N ALA A 74 6.09 -5.62 -8.18
CA ALA A 74 7.14 -6.38 -7.49
C ALA A 74 7.28 -5.95 -6.03
N SER A 75 7.19 -4.66 -5.73
CA SER A 75 7.27 -4.13 -4.36
C SER A 75 6.07 -4.57 -3.52
N LEU A 76 4.85 -4.53 -4.06
CA LEU A 76 3.63 -5.01 -3.42
C LEU A 76 3.69 -6.53 -3.15
N GLN A 77 4.17 -7.30 -4.12
CA GLN A 77 4.35 -8.75 -3.98
C GLN A 77 5.38 -9.08 -2.89
N ALA A 78 6.52 -8.39 -2.87
CA ALA A 78 7.55 -8.60 -1.84
C ALA A 78 7.00 -8.32 -0.43
N LEU A 79 6.29 -7.20 -0.26
CA LEU A 79 5.65 -6.88 1.02
C LEU A 79 4.59 -7.93 1.40
N HIS A 80 3.77 -8.39 0.45
CA HIS A 80 2.77 -9.42 0.72
C HIS A 80 3.38 -10.79 1.03
N GLN A 81 4.51 -11.15 0.42
CA GLN A 81 5.18 -12.42 0.69
C GLN A 81 5.87 -12.43 2.05
N SER A 82 6.59 -11.36 2.39
CA SER A 82 7.35 -11.29 3.65
C SER A 82 6.48 -11.01 4.88
N PHE A 83 5.38 -10.27 4.69
CA PHE A 83 4.57 -9.76 5.79
C PHE A 83 3.06 -9.99 5.56
N GLY A 84 2.69 -10.87 4.65
CA GLY A 84 1.30 -11.29 4.47
C GLY A 84 0.86 -12.22 5.61
N ASP A 85 -0.34 -11.97 6.13
CA ASP A 85 -1.11 -12.58 7.23
C ASP A 85 -0.39 -13.42 8.32
N PRO A 86 -0.73 -13.13 9.60
CA PRO A 86 -1.89 -13.81 10.17
C PRO A 86 -2.91 -12.84 10.83
N TYR A 87 -3.63 -12.04 10.03
CA TYR A 87 -4.85 -11.37 10.49
C TYR A 87 -6.06 -12.30 10.26
N PRO A 88 -7.05 -12.41 11.18
CA PRO A 88 -8.24 -13.21 10.93
C PRO A 88 -9.03 -12.65 9.74
N PRO A 89 -9.56 -13.50 8.84
CA PRO A 89 -10.25 -13.06 7.63
C PRO A 89 -11.48 -12.16 7.91
N PRO A 90 -11.90 -11.30 6.94
CA PRO A 90 -11.52 -11.36 5.52
C PRO A 90 -10.83 -10.11 4.95
N LYS A 91 -9.85 -10.41 4.08
CA LYS A 91 -9.20 -9.60 3.02
C LYS A 91 -8.24 -8.49 3.45
N THR A 92 -6.98 -8.69 3.05
CA THR A 92 -5.83 -7.80 3.23
C THR A 92 -5.77 -6.63 2.27
N ILE A 93 -6.57 -6.64 1.19
CA ILE A 93 -6.57 -5.59 0.16
C ILE A 93 -8.01 -5.11 -0.06
N GLU A 94 -8.26 -3.84 0.24
CA GLU A 94 -9.48 -3.10 -0.10
C GLU A 94 -9.15 -2.10 -1.22
N GLU A 95 -10.00 -1.99 -2.24
CA GLU A 95 -9.83 -1.05 -3.35
C GLU A 95 -11.05 -0.13 -3.44
N TRP A 96 -10.81 1.18 -3.50
CA TRP A 96 -11.82 2.23 -3.59
C TRP A 96 -11.62 3.05 -4.88
N ILE A 97 -12.73 3.41 -5.54
CA ILE A 97 -12.75 4.18 -6.80
C ILE A 97 -13.52 5.48 -6.56
N GLY A 98 -13.05 6.59 -7.13
CA GLY A 98 -13.74 7.88 -7.05
C GLY A 98 -13.46 8.63 -5.74
N VAL A 99 -12.23 8.49 -5.21
CA VAL A 99 -11.78 9.24 -4.03
C VAL A 99 -11.63 10.71 -4.43
N GLN A 100 -12.37 11.61 -3.75
CA GLN A 100 -12.45 13.05 -4.03
C GLN A 100 -11.65 13.89 -3.04
#